data_AF-A0A024VLY0-F1
#
_entry.id   AF-A0A024VLY0-F1
#
_cell.length_a   1.000
_cell.length_b   1.000
_cell.length_c   1.000
_cell.angle_alpha   90.00
_cell.angle_beta   90.00
_cell.angle_gamma   90.00
#
_symmetry.space_group_name_H-M   'P 1'
#
loop_
_entity.id
_entity.type
_entity.pdbx_description
1 polymer ?
#
loop_
_entity_poly.entity_id
_entity_poly.type
_entity_poly.pdbx_seq_one_letter_code
_entity_poly.pdbx_strand_id
1 'polypeptide(L)' 'MQANLHMEHEKENRIWVVCDRYAYSGVAYSSGALNLNKTWCMNPDQGLIKPDVVFYLNVPPNYAQNRSDYGNMCLIIL' A
#
# COMPACT_ATOMS: atom_id res chain seq x y z
N MET A 1 10.32 -10.78 2.82
CA MET A 1 10.77 -11.44 4.07
C MET A 1 11.59 -10.51 4.96
N GLN A 2 12.65 -9.85 4.47
CA GLN A 2 13.48 -8.95 5.29
C GLN A 2 12.72 -7.73 5.86
N ALA A 3 11.86 -7.07 5.06
CA ALA A 3 11.08 -5.92 5.55
C ALA A 3 10.11 -6.26 6.70
N ASN A 4 9.51 -7.46 6.68
CA ASN A 4 8.58 -7.89 7.74
C ASN A 4 9.33 -8.12 9.07
N LEU A 5 10.53 -8.71 9.00
CA LEU A 5 11.39 -8.90 10.18
C LEU A 5 11.82 -7.56 10.79
N HIS A 6 12.13 -6.57 9.94
CA HIS A 6 12.44 -5.23 10.42
C HIS A 6 11.24 -4.59 11.13
N MET A 7 10.05 -4.63 10.53
CA MET A 7 8.84 -4.07 11.17
C MET A 7 8.46 -4.76 12.48
N GLU A 8 8.68 -6.08 12.61
CA GLU A 8 8.47 -6.78 13.88
C GLU A 8 9.46 -6.30 14.95
N HIS A 9 10.74 -6.08 14.59
CA HIS A 9 11.74 -5.55 15.52
C HIS A 9 11.39 -4.12 15.98
N GLU A 10 10.96 -3.25 15.07
CA GLU A 10 10.52 -1.88 15.41
C GLU A 10 9.32 -1.92 16.36
N LYS A 11 8.38 -2.83 16.13
CA LYS A 11 7.21 -3.05 16.98
C LYS A 11 7.60 -3.50 18.39
N GLU A 12 8.55 -4.43 18.52
CA GLU A 12 9.08 -4.89 19.81
C GLU A 12 9.73 -3.73 20.59
N ASN A 13 10.45 -2.84 19.89
CA ASN A 13 11.08 -1.66 20.47
C ASN A 13 10.11 -0.48 20.71
N ARG A 14 8.81 -0.65 20.45
CA ARG A 14 7.76 0.38 20.60
C ARG A 14 8.00 1.61 19.72
N ILE A 15 8.57 1.39 18.54
CA ILE A 15 8.81 2.43 17.54
C ILE A 15 7.63 2.49 16.59
N TRP A 16 7.15 3.71 16.30
CA TRP A 16 6.08 3.93 15.35
C TRP A 16 6.64 3.92 13.92
N VAL A 17 6.13 3.02 13.09
CA VAL A 17 6.50 2.93 11.67
C VAL A 17 5.41 3.58 10.83
N VAL A 18 5.79 4.58 10.02
CA VAL A 18 4.91 5.21 9.04
C VAL A 18 5.34 4.74 7.66
N CYS A 19 4.46 3.97 6.99
CA CYS A 19 4.71 3.47 5.65
C CYS A 19 4.12 4.41 4.61
N ASP A 20 4.95 4.90 3.68
CA ASP A 20 4.44 5.45 2.41
C ASP A 20 4.11 4.29 1.48
N ARG A 21 2.85 3.87 1.56
CA ARG A 21 2.24 2.72 0.90
C ARG A 21 2.58 1.38 1.55
N TYR A 22 1.58 0.50 1.53
CA TYR A 22 1.68 -0.87 2.01
C TYR A 22 1.03 -1.87 1.03
N ALA A 23 0.82 -3.12 1.46
CA ALA A 23 0.24 -4.21 0.67
C ALA A 23 -1.01 -3.80 -0.15
N TYR A 24 -1.88 -2.97 0.43
CA TYR A 24 -3.10 -2.48 -0.23
C TYR A 24 -2.82 -1.78 -1.56
N SER A 25 -1.76 -0.96 -1.63
CA SER A 25 -1.37 -0.26 -2.87
C SER A 25 -0.94 -1.25 -3.96
N GLY A 26 -0.21 -2.31 -3.59
CA GLY A 26 0.23 -3.36 -4.50
C GLY A 26 -0.95 -4.14 -5.10
N VAL A 27 -1.89 -4.58 -4.26
CA VAL A 27 -3.11 -5.27 -4.69
C VAL A 27 -3.96 -4.38 -5.59
N ALA A 28 -4.14 -3.12 -5.23
CA ALA A 28 -5.01 -2.21 -5.97
C ALA A 28 -4.43 -1.83 -7.35
N TYR A 29 -3.11 -1.62 -7.45
CA TYR A 29 -2.46 -1.40 -8.75
C TYR A 29 -2.52 -2.66 -9.62
N SER A 30 -2.17 -3.82 -9.06
CA SER A 30 -2.10 -5.07 -9.81
C SER A 30 -3.48 -5.55 -10.29
N SER A 31 -4.51 -5.46 -9.44
CA SER A 31 -5.87 -5.86 -9.82
C SER A 31 -6.62 -4.79 -10.59
N GLY A 32 -6.37 -3.50 -10.33
CA GLY A 32 -7.06 -2.39 -10.99
C GLY A 32 -6.43 -1.95 -12.29
N ALA A 33 -5.11 -1.71 -12.31
CA ALA A 33 -4.41 -1.21 -13.49
C ALA A 33 -3.98 -2.32 -14.46
N LEU A 34 -3.51 -3.45 -13.92
CA LEU A 34 -3.07 -4.61 -14.73
C LEU A 34 -4.18 -5.65 -14.94
N ASN A 35 -5.35 -5.46 -14.32
CA ASN A 35 -6.52 -6.34 -14.41
C ASN A 35 -6.23 -7.80 -14.02
N LEU A 36 -5.30 -8.01 -13.07
CA LEU A 36 -4.98 -9.33 -12.54
C LEU A 36 -6.02 -9.81 -11.53
N ASN A 37 -6.09 -11.13 -11.32
CA ASN A 37 -7.01 -11.71 -10.35
C ASN A 37 -6.70 -11.18 -8.93
N LYS A 38 -7.70 -10.56 -8.30
CA LYS A 38 -7.58 -9.96 -6.97
C LYS A 38 -7.07 -10.94 -5.90
N THR A 39 -7.58 -12.16 -5.86
CA THR A 39 -7.16 -13.19 -4.90
C THR A 39 -5.69 -13.55 -5.12
N TRP A 40 -5.27 -13.68 -6.38
CA TRP A 40 -3.87 -13.91 -6.71
C TRP A 40 -2.97 -12.76 -6.24
N CYS A 41 -3.39 -11.51 -6.42
CA CYS A 41 -2.64 -10.34 -5.95
C CYS A 41 -2.54 -10.25 -4.42
N MET A 42 -3.49 -10.80 -3.67
CA MET A 42 -3.49 -10.78 -2.20
C MET A 42 -2.61 -11.87 -1.58
N ASN A 43 -2.46 -13.01 -2.27
CA ASN A 43 -1.66 -14.14 -1.79
C ASN A 43 -0.21 -13.80 -1.39
N PRO A 44 0.58 -13.01 -2.15
CA PRO A 44 1.96 -12.70 -1.78
C PRO A 44 2.09 -11.86 -0.50
N ASP A 45 1.04 -11.11 -0.14
CA ASP A 45 1.03 -10.22 1.02
C ASP A 45 0.47 -10.89 2.29
N GLN A 46 0.04 -12.16 2.19
CA GLN A 46 -0.43 -12.91 3.36
C GLN A 46 0.72 -13.16 4.35
N GLY A 47 0.49 -12.86 5.62
CA GLY A 47 1.49 -13.01 6.69
C GLY A 47 2.34 -11.75 6.94
N LEU A 48 2.13 -10.68 6.18
CA LEU A 48 2.65 -9.36 6.54
C LEU A 48 1.99 -8.84 7.83
N ILE A 49 2.72 -8.01 8.57
CA ILE A 49 2.17 -7.33 9.75
C ILE A 49 0.97 -6.49 9.31
N LYS A 50 -0.14 -6.71 10.02
CA LYS A 50 -1.32 -5.87 9.83
C LYS A 50 -1.03 -4.47 10.42
N PRO A 51 -1.22 -3.38 9.66
CA PRO A 51 -1.12 -2.04 10.21
C PRO A 51 -2.24 -1.76 11.23
N ASP A 52 -1.93 -0.98 12.27
CA ASP A 52 -2.91 -0.56 13.27
C ASP A 52 -3.91 0.46 12.70
N VAL A 53 -3.43 1.35 11.82
CA VAL A 53 -4.21 2.40 11.15
C VAL A 53 -3.81 2.48 9.69
N VAL A 54 -4.79 2.67 8.81
CA VAL A 54 -4.59 2.86 7.36
C VAL A 54 -5.23 4.18 6.96
N PHE A 55 -4.48 5.02 6.25
CA PHE A 55 -4.97 6.31 5.76
C PHE A 55 -5.23 6.24 4.25
N TYR A 56 -6.50 6.37 3.88
CA TYR A 56 -6.90 6.47 2.48
C TYR A 56 -7.04 7.93 2.07
N LEU A 57 -6.12 8.41 1.22
CA LEU A 57 -6.14 9.76 0.70
C LEU A 57 -6.95 9.81 -0.59
N ASN A 58 -8.26 10.05 -0.46
CA ASN A 58 -9.16 10.15 -1.60
C ASN A 58 -9.02 11.50 -2.32
N VAL A 59 -8.51 11.47 -3.54
CA VAL A 59 -8.42 12.65 -4.42
C VAL A 59 -9.22 12.36 -5.68
N PRO A 60 -10.21 13.22 -6.03
CA PRO A 60 -10.97 13.03 -7.25
C PRO A 60 -10.06 13.12 -8.51
N PRO A 61 -10.31 12.31 -9.55
CA PRO A 61 -9.42 12.22 -10.72
C PRO A 61 -9.19 13.55 -11.43
N ASN A 62 -10.21 14.41 -11.52
CA ASN A 62 -10.11 15.74 -12.13
C ASN A 62 -9.11 16.68 -11.44
N TYR A 63 -8.93 16.54 -10.12
CA TYR A 63 -7.89 17.28 -9.39
C TYR A 63 -6.54 16.60 -9.48
N ALA A 64 -6.53 15.26 -9.44
CA ALA A 64 -5.29 14.51 -9.48
C ALA A 64 -4.56 14.62 -10.83
N GLN A 65 -5.30 14.77 -11.94
CA GLN A 65 -4.76 15.02 -13.30
C GLN A 65 -3.87 16.25 -13.39
N ASN A 66 -4.07 17.23 -12.51
CA ASN A 66 -3.26 18.45 -12.49
C ASN A 66 -1.91 18.25 -11.79
N ARG A 67 -1.64 17.07 -11.23
CA ARG A 67 -0.33 16.71 -10.66
C ARG A 67 0.54 16.12 -11.75
N SER A 68 1.84 16.40 -11.70
CA SER A 68 2.83 16.01 -12.71
C SER A 68 2.98 14.51 -12.94
N ASP A 69 2.43 13.66 -12.06
CA ASP A 69 2.59 12.19 -12.09
C ASP A 69 1.25 11.43 -12.07
N TYR A 70 0.20 12.05 -12.62
CA TYR A 70 -1.09 11.39 -12.77
C TYR A 70 -1.00 10.17 -13.68
N GLY A 71 -1.56 9.04 -13.23
CA GLY A 71 -1.58 7.78 -13.98
C GLY A 71 -0.43 6.82 -13.66
N ASN A 72 0.73 7.32 -13.23
CA ASN A 72 1.83 6.45 -12.78
C ASN A 72 1.64 5.97 -11.34
N MET A 73 1.03 6.79 -10.46
CA MET A 73 0.85 6.40 -9.06
C MET A 73 -0.28 7.14 -8.31
N CYS A 74 -1.50 7.16 -8.86
CA CYS A 74 -2.60 7.96 -8.29
C CYS A 74 -3.46 7.26 -7.21
N LEU A 75 -3.02 6.13 -6.67
CA LEU A 75 -3.67 5.51 -5.51
C LEU A 75 -2.73 5.60 -4.31
N ILE A 76 -2.93 6.54 -3.40
CA ILE A 76 -2.15 6.62 -2.16
C ILE A 76 -2.98 5.96 -1.06
N ILE A 77 -2.71 4.69 -0.79
CA ILE A 77 -3.15 4.00 0.43
C ILE A 77 -1.91 3.88 1.30
N LEU A 78 -1.82 4.73 2.34
CA LEU A 78 -0.78 4.67 3.37
C LEU A 78 -1.17 3.63 4.42
#